data_AF-A0A5J4PPP1-F1
#
_entry.id   AF-A0A5J4PPP1-F1
#
_cell.length_a   1.000
_cell.length_b   1.000
_cell.length_c   1.000
_cell.angle_alpha   90.00
_cell.angle_beta   90.00
_cell.angle_gamma   90.00
#
_symmetry.space_group_name_H-M   'P 1'
#
loop_
_entity.id
_entity.type
_entity.pdbx_description
1 polymer ?
#
loop_
_entity_poly.entity_id
_entity_poly.type
_entity_poly.pdbx_seq_one_letter_code
_entity_poly.pdbx_strand_id
1 'polypeptide(L)'
;MDSKIINRFPIRDYLAGSGIYPAKDNGYYGMYHSPFREDPDASLKVDYNKNLWIDYGTNDGGTLIDLVMRMENCSNGKAMQLLQQRIAGSASFSFHRKKEMEKQEPSISTQKISALANPGLLGYLSQRCINTRIARLHCQEVHYNVKGNTYFALGFRNDAGGYELRNKYFKGCTSKDITFVKAGRDTCQLYYTRV
;
A
#
# COMPACT_ATOMS: atom_id res chain seq x y z
N MET A 1 -15.23 25.03 -5.05
CA MET A 1 -15.23 23.55 -4.84
C MET A 1 -14.56 23.27 -3.49
N ASP A 2 -15.11 22.36 -2.67
CA ASP A 2 -14.54 22.02 -1.35
C ASP A 2 -13.16 21.34 -1.50
N SER A 3 -12.22 21.71 -0.63
CA SER A 3 -10.90 21.08 -0.45
C SER A 3 -10.97 19.53 -0.41
N LYS A 4 -12.01 18.97 0.23
CA LYS A 4 -12.24 17.52 0.29
C LYS A 4 -12.53 16.90 -1.09
N ILE A 5 -13.19 17.64 -1.97
CA ILE A 5 -13.50 17.16 -3.33
C ILE A 5 -12.23 17.20 -4.19
N ILE A 6 -11.46 18.28 -4.11
CA ILE A 6 -10.22 18.44 -4.87
C ILE A 6 -9.22 17.36 -4.49
N ASN A 7 -9.05 17.08 -3.19
CA ASN A 7 -8.14 16.04 -2.70
C ASN A 7 -8.56 14.60 -3.05
N ARG A 8 -9.74 14.39 -3.65
CA ARG A 8 -10.12 13.08 -4.22
C ARG A 8 -9.58 12.86 -5.62
N PHE A 9 -9.13 13.91 -6.31
CA PHE A 9 -8.49 13.77 -7.61
C PHE A 9 -7.15 13.03 -7.45
N PRO A 10 -6.88 11.97 -8.24
CA PRO A 10 -5.68 11.16 -8.03
C PRO A 10 -4.40 11.97 -8.27
N ILE A 11 -3.49 11.96 -7.29
CA ILE A 11 -2.17 12.59 -7.42
C ILE A 11 -1.39 11.99 -8.61
N ARG A 12 -1.54 10.68 -8.82
CA ARG A 12 -0.97 9.97 -9.98
C ARG A 12 -1.36 10.62 -11.30
N ASP A 13 -2.63 10.95 -11.47
CA ASP A 13 -3.16 11.52 -12.71
C ASP A 13 -2.72 12.98 -12.87
N TYR A 14 -2.67 13.73 -11.76
CA TYR A 14 -2.16 15.11 -11.76
C TYR A 14 -0.68 15.16 -12.19
N LEU A 15 0.15 14.26 -11.63
CA LEU A 15 1.56 14.15 -11.98
C LEU A 15 1.75 13.72 -13.43
N ALA A 16 1.00 12.72 -13.90
CA ALA A 16 1.03 12.27 -15.29
C ALA A 16 0.64 13.39 -16.26
N GLY A 17 -0.40 14.16 -15.96
CA GLY A 17 -0.80 15.35 -16.71
C GLY A 17 0.20 16.50 -16.66
N SER A 18 1.21 16.42 -15.79
CA SER A 18 2.36 17.32 -15.71
C SER A 18 3.63 16.70 -16.32
N GLY A 19 3.52 15.53 -16.98
CA GLY A 19 4.65 14.81 -17.58
C GLY A 19 5.53 14.07 -16.56
N ILE A 20 5.09 13.95 -15.30
CA ILE A 20 5.86 13.33 -14.23
C ILE A 20 5.33 11.90 -14.02
N TYR A 21 6.19 10.92 -14.27
CA TYR A 21 5.86 9.50 -14.20
C TYR A 21 6.68 8.79 -13.12
N PRO A 22 6.15 7.70 -12.53
CA PRO A 22 6.87 6.97 -11.50
C PRO A 22 8.11 6.30 -12.11
N ALA A 23 9.26 6.45 -11.44
CA ALA A 23 10.45 5.68 -11.71
C ALA A 23 10.25 4.19 -11.36
N LYS A 24 9.43 3.89 -10.33
CA LYS A 24 9.02 2.53 -9.96
C LYS A 24 7.54 2.50 -9.60
N ASP A 25 6.76 1.64 -10.25
CA ASP A 25 5.33 1.43 -9.91
C ASP A 25 5.14 0.05 -9.26
N ASN A 26 4.65 0.04 -8.02
CA ASN A 26 4.42 -1.17 -7.23
C ASN A 26 2.92 -1.53 -7.13
N GLY A 27 2.09 -0.98 -8.03
CA GLY A 27 0.66 -1.25 -8.14
C GLY A 27 -0.19 -0.42 -7.16
N TYR A 28 0.15 -0.41 -5.87
CA TYR A 28 -0.57 0.39 -4.85
C TYR A 28 0.14 1.69 -4.46
N TYR A 29 1.39 1.86 -4.89
CA TYR A 29 2.14 3.11 -4.76
C TYR A 29 3.17 3.23 -5.87
N GLY A 30 3.59 4.46 -6.16
CA GLY A 30 4.69 4.77 -7.06
C GLY A 30 5.81 5.50 -6.35
N MET A 31 7.05 5.24 -6.76
CA MET A 31 8.22 6.05 -6.43
C MET A 31 8.54 6.94 -7.62
N TYR A 32 8.73 8.23 -7.36
CA TYR A 32 8.96 9.30 -8.32
C TYR A 32 10.24 10.03 -7.93
N HIS A 33 10.93 10.56 -8.93
CA HIS A 33 11.94 11.59 -8.69
C HIS A 33 11.24 12.82 -8.13
N SER A 34 11.75 13.33 -7.01
CA SER A 34 11.19 14.52 -6.37
C SER A 34 11.21 15.69 -7.35
N PRO A 35 10.08 16.36 -7.62
CA PRO A 35 10.04 17.53 -8.48
C PRO A 35 10.60 18.79 -7.80
N PHE A 36 10.97 18.70 -6.52
CA PHE A 36 11.39 19.84 -5.70
C PHE A 36 12.91 20.04 -5.69
N ARG A 37 13.68 19.04 -6.11
CA ARG A 37 15.14 19.02 -6.06
C ARG A 37 15.70 17.99 -7.02
N GLU A 38 17.00 18.01 -7.23
CA GLU A 38 17.69 16.90 -7.89
C GLU A 38 17.60 15.65 -7.00
N ASP A 39 17.06 14.56 -7.55
CA ASP A 39 16.76 13.34 -6.80
C ASP A 39 17.04 12.11 -7.67
N PRO A 40 18.26 11.56 -7.64
CA PRO A 40 18.62 10.42 -8.49
C PRO A 40 17.94 9.11 -8.05
N ASP A 41 17.53 8.98 -6.79
CA ASP A 41 17.08 7.72 -6.19
C ASP A 41 15.56 7.55 -6.13
N ALA A 42 14.80 8.52 -6.64
CA ALA A 42 13.34 8.55 -6.62
C ALA A 42 12.76 8.40 -5.19
N SER A 43 12.94 9.44 -4.37
CA SER A 43 12.55 9.48 -2.96
C SER A 43 11.09 9.86 -2.72
N LEU A 44 10.36 10.35 -3.73
CA LEU A 44 8.99 10.77 -3.57
C LEU A 44 8.05 9.58 -3.77
N LYS A 45 7.34 9.20 -2.71
CA LYS A 45 6.35 8.13 -2.73
C LYS A 45 4.95 8.71 -2.85
N VAL A 46 4.16 8.20 -3.80
CA VAL A 46 2.71 8.46 -3.88
C VAL A 46 1.95 7.17 -3.58
N ASP A 47 1.18 7.15 -2.50
CA ASP A 47 0.27 6.05 -2.17
C ASP A 47 -1.06 6.25 -2.91
N TYR A 48 -1.37 5.38 -3.87
CA TYR A 48 -2.54 5.53 -4.74
C TYR A 48 -3.85 5.23 -4.02
N ASN A 49 -3.81 4.43 -2.96
CA ASN A 49 -5.00 4.07 -2.20
C ASN A 49 -5.39 5.20 -1.24
N LYS A 50 -4.40 5.75 -0.53
CA LYS A 50 -4.59 6.88 0.38
C LYS A 50 -4.70 8.21 -0.35
N ASN A 51 -4.21 8.27 -1.59
CA ASN A 51 -4.04 9.49 -2.36
C ASN A 51 -3.23 10.56 -1.61
N LEU A 52 -2.11 10.14 -1.04
CA LEU A 52 -1.17 10.97 -0.30
C LEU A 52 0.24 10.79 -0.86
N TRP A 53 1.06 11.81 -0.71
CA TRP A 53 2.47 11.76 -1.08
C TRP A 53 3.37 12.03 0.13
N ILE A 54 4.58 11.50 0.08
CA ILE A 54 5.66 11.81 1.01
C ILE A 54 6.98 11.82 0.25
N ASP A 55 7.78 12.84 0.45
CA ASP A 55 9.15 12.94 -0.02
C ASP A 55 10.09 12.60 1.13
N TYR A 56 10.73 11.43 1.05
CA TYR A 56 11.66 10.99 2.09
C TYR A 56 12.94 11.84 2.16
N GLY A 57 13.27 12.61 1.12
CA GLY A 57 14.46 13.46 1.11
C GLY A 57 14.30 14.73 1.95
N THR A 58 13.09 15.30 2.01
CA THR A 58 12.79 16.50 2.82
C THR A 58 11.88 16.20 4.01
N ASN A 59 11.39 14.97 4.11
CA ASN A 59 10.40 14.52 5.10
C ASN A 59 9.09 15.31 5.06
N ASP A 60 8.73 15.81 3.88
CA ASP A 60 7.49 16.53 3.65
C ASP A 60 6.48 15.65 2.93
N GLY A 61 5.19 15.92 3.11
CA GLY A 61 4.15 15.15 2.46
C GLY A 61 2.78 15.74 2.72
N GLY A 62 1.78 15.16 2.09
CA GLY A 62 0.40 15.60 2.28
C GLY A 62 -0.53 15.17 1.18
N THR A 63 -1.55 16.00 1.00
CA THR A 63 -2.62 15.85 0.01
C THR A 63 -2.20 16.41 -1.35
N LEU A 64 -3.09 16.28 -2.35
CA LEU A 64 -2.88 16.89 -3.66
C LEU A 64 -2.69 18.41 -3.56
N ILE A 65 -3.49 19.09 -2.74
CA ILE A 65 -3.33 20.54 -2.55
C ILE A 65 -1.94 20.88 -2.01
N ASP A 66 -1.46 20.13 -1.00
CA ASP A 66 -0.13 20.35 -0.41
C ASP A 66 0.98 20.13 -1.45
N LEU A 67 0.80 19.14 -2.34
CA LEU A 67 1.72 18.89 -3.45
C LEU A 67 1.78 20.08 -4.40
N VAL A 68 0.63 20.58 -4.84
CA VAL A 68 0.54 21.71 -5.78
C VAL A 68 1.05 23.00 -5.16
N MET A 69 0.72 23.26 -3.90
CA MET A 69 1.27 24.40 -3.16
C MET A 69 2.79 24.38 -3.18
N ARG A 70 3.39 23.20 -3.01
CA ARG A 70 4.85 23.04 -3.01
C ARG A 70 5.46 23.13 -4.41
N MET A 71 4.84 22.49 -5.41
CA MET A 71 5.34 22.51 -6.79
C MET A 71 5.27 23.90 -7.42
N GLU A 72 4.19 24.64 -7.16
CA GLU A 72 3.93 25.95 -7.76
C GLU A 72 4.32 27.12 -6.82
N ASN A 73 4.88 26.80 -5.65
CA ASN A 73 5.21 27.76 -4.59
C ASN A 73 4.08 28.78 -4.33
N CYS A 74 2.86 28.29 -4.09
CA CYS A 74 1.66 29.13 -4.02
C CYS A 74 0.82 28.85 -2.77
N SER A 75 -0.08 29.80 -2.46
CA SER A 75 -1.01 29.65 -1.34
C SER A 75 -2.09 28.59 -1.62
N ASN A 76 -2.70 28.05 -0.56
CA ASN A 76 -3.77 27.05 -0.67
C ASN A 76 -4.90 27.51 -1.61
N GLY A 77 -5.39 28.74 -1.46
CA GLY A 77 -6.43 29.28 -2.34
C GLY A 77 -6.03 29.30 -3.82
N LYS A 78 -4.76 29.60 -4.12
CA LYS A 78 -4.25 29.59 -5.49
C LYS A 78 -4.10 28.17 -6.03
N ALA A 79 -3.56 27.25 -5.23
CA ALA A 79 -3.44 25.84 -5.57
C ALA A 79 -4.82 25.22 -5.89
N MET A 80 -5.83 25.51 -5.06
CA MET A 80 -7.20 25.08 -5.29
C MET A 80 -7.77 25.63 -6.60
N GLN A 81 -7.49 26.88 -6.95
CA GLN A 81 -7.95 27.49 -8.20
C GLN A 81 -7.31 26.81 -9.42
N LEU A 82 -6.00 26.57 -9.38
CA LEU A 82 -5.27 25.86 -10.44
C LEU A 82 -5.81 24.44 -10.64
N LEU A 83 -6.03 23.72 -9.53
CA LEU A 83 -6.61 22.38 -9.55
C LEU A 83 -8.04 22.38 -10.09
N GLN A 84 -8.88 23.34 -9.70
CA GLN A 84 -10.23 23.46 -10.24
C GLN A 84 -10.23 23.69 -11.76
N GLN A 85 -9.36 24.57 -12.27
CA GLN A 85 -9.23 24.80 -13.71
C GLN A 85 -8.75 23.55 -14.44
N ARG A 86 -7.76 22.84 -13.87
CA ARG A 86 -7.21 21.63 -14.47
C ARG A 86 -8.23 20.48 -14.48
N ILE A 87 -8.97 20.30 -13.39
CA ILE A 87 -10.02 19.28 -13.28
C ILE A 87 -11.21 19.61 -14.20
N ALA A 88 -11.63 20.88 -14.26
CA ALA A 88 -12.71 21.32 -15.13
C ALA A 88 -12.34 21.26 -16.62
N GLY A 89 -11.11 21.65 -16.98
CA GLY A 89 -10.59 21.52 -18.35
C GLY A 89 -10.35 20.06 -18.78
N SER A 90 -10.17 19.15 -17.81
CA SER A 90 -10.07 17.70 -18.09
C SER A 90 -11.43 17.04 -18.35
N ALA A 91 -12.55 17.78 -18.28
CA ALA A 91 -13.90 17.26 -18.56
C ALA A 91 -14.10 16.78 -20.02
N SER A 92 -13.10 16.97 -20.90
CA SER A 92 -13.07 16.35 -22.23
C SER A 92 -12.51 14.92 -22.26
N PHE A 93 -12.03 14.39 -21.14
CA PHE A 93 -11.80 12.95 -20.95
C PHE A 93 -12.92 12.42 -20.06
N SER A 94 -13.67 11.43 -20.54
CA SER A 94 -14.89 10.92 -19.90
C SER A 94 -14.65 10.46 -18.46
N PHE A 95 -14.90 11.36 -17.50
CA PHE A 95 -14.92 11.06 -16.07
C PHE A 95 -16.32 10.58 -15.66
N HIS A 96 -16.77 9.48 -16.26
CA HIS A 96 -17.78 8.61 -15.66
C HIS A 96 -17.09 7.36 -15.16
N ARG A 97 -16.34 7.47 -14.06
CA ARG A 97 -16.28 6.35 -13.12
C ARG A 97 -16.99 6.79 -11.87
N LYS A 98 -18.29 6.46 -11.82
CA LYS A 98 -19.01 6.34 -10.55
C LYS A 98 -18.05 5.63 -9.60
N LYS A 99 -17.57 6.35 -8.59
CA LYS A 99 -16.92 5.70 -7.45
C LYS A 99 -18.09 5.10 -6.67
N GLU A 100 -18.59 3.97 -7.16
CA GLU A 100 -19.20 3.01 -6.25
C GLU A 100 -18.15 2.83 -5.16
N MET A 101 -18.54 3.10 -3.92
CA MET A 101 -17.92 2.44 -2.80
C MET A 101 -18.24 0.95 -2.99
N GLU A 102 -17.57 0.30 -3.94
CA GLU A 102 -17.29 -1.11 -3.79
C GLU A 102 -16.59 -1.18 -2.45
N LYS A 103 -17.25 -1.83 -1.48
CA LYS A 103 -16.56 -2.50 -0.40
C LYS A 103 -15.34 -3.11 -1.06
N GLN A 104 -14.14 -2.63 -0.71
CA GLN A 104 -12.91 -3.20 -1.24
C GLN A 104 -13.02 -4.69 -0.99
N GLU A 105 -13.34 -5.47 -2.02
CA GLU A 105 -13.06 -6.88 -1.95
C GLU A 105 -11.56 -6.94 -1.69
N PRO A 106 -11.14 -7.66 -0.64
CA PRO A 106 -9.72 -7.74 -0.35
C PRO A 106 -9.08 -8.24 -1.64
N SER A 107 -8.14 -7.46 -2.18
CA SER A 107 -7.37 -7.80 -3.39
C SER A 107 -6.69 -9.18 -3.31
N ILE A 108 -6.71 -9.75 -2.11
CA ILE A 108 -6.30 -11.09 -1.75
C ILE A 108 -7.48 -11.81 -1.09
N SER A 109 -8.15 -12.73 -1.81
CA SER A 109 -9.20 -13.57 -1.21
C SER A 109 -8.61 -14.90 -0.75
N THR A 110 -8.94 -15.31 0.48
CA THR A 110 -8.48 -16.60 1.02
C THR A 110 -9.32 -17.72 0.44
N GLN A 111 -8.69 -18.71 -0.19
CA GLN A 111 -9.38 -19.85 -0.80
C GLN A 111 -9.36 -21.09 0.09
N LYS A 112 -8.21 -21.37 0.71
CA LYS A 112 -8.03 -22.57 1.54
C LYS A 112 -7.00 -22.32 2.62
N ILE A 113 -7.32 -22.76 3.83
CA ILE A 113 -6.42 -22.76 4.96
C ILE A 113 -6.20 -24.22 5.36
N SER A 114 -4.94 -24.63 5.46
CA SER A 114 -4.57 -25.99 5.84
C SER A 114 -3.38 -26.03 6.79
N ALA A 115 -3.13 -27.20 7.38
CA ALA A 115 -1.92 -27.43 8.13
C ALA A 115 -0.68 -27.20 7.24
N LEU A 116 0.36 -26.63 7.83
CA LEU A 116 1.60 -26.34 7.11
C LEU A 116 2.32 -27.64 6.70
N ALA A 117 2.24 -27.95 5.41
CA ALA A 117 2.79 -29.16 4.82
C ALA A 117 3.52 -28.90 3.49
N ASN A 118 3.28 -27.78 2.80
CA ASN A 118 3.89 -27.46 1.52
C ASN A 118 5.43 -27.44 1.58
N PRO A 119 6.13 -28.27 0.78
CA PRO A 119 7.59 -28.35 0.78
C PRO A 119 8.28 -27.02 0.49
N GLY A 120 7.70 -26.16 -0.36
CA GLY A 120 8.24 -24.83 -0.66
C GLY A 120 8.20 -23.89 0.55
N LEU A 121 7.14 -23.96 1.35
CA LEU A 121 7.04 -23.19 2.60
C LEU A 121 7.97 -23.76 3.69
N LEU A 122 8.11 -25.08 3.77
CA LEU A 122 9.05 -25.73 4.68
C LEU A 122 10.51 -25.39 4.32
N GLY A 123 10.85 -25.38 3.03
CA GLY A 123 12.14 -24.94 2.53
C GLY A 123 12.41 -23.47 2.84
N TYR A 124 11.39 -22.60 2.70
CA TYR A 124 11.48 -21.20 3.06
C TYR A 124 11.74 -20.99 4.57
N LEU A 125 11.06 -21.75 5.44
CA LEU A 125 11.32 -21.71 6.89
C LEU A 125 12.74 -22.13 7.23
N SER A 126 13.23 -23.22 6.60
CA SER A 126 14.59 -23.70 6.77
C SER A 126 15.63 -22.63 6.38
N GLN A 127 15.43 -21.98 5.22
CA GLN A 127 16.29 -20.87 4.77
C GLN A 127 16.31 -19.67 5.73
N ARG A 128 15.22 -19.46 6.47
CA ARG A 128 15.09 -18.40 7.48
C ARG A 128 15.51 -18.83 8.88
N CYS A 129 16.04 -20.05 9.03
CA CYS A 129 16.39 -20.66 10.32
C CYS A 129 15.21 -20.68 11.32
N ILE A 130 13.97 -20.82 10.81
CA ILE A 130 12.77 -20.89 11.65
C ILE A 130 12.44 -22.35 11.93
N ASN A 131 12.27 -22.68 13.22
CA ASN A 131 11.93 -24.03 13.63
C ASN A 131 10.54 -24.44 13.10
N THR A 132 10.49 -25.49 12.29
CA THR A 132 9.25 -26.00 11.67
C THR A 132 8.17 -26.38 12.67
N ARG A 133 8.54 -26.92 13.84
CA ARG A 133 7.58 -27.30 14.90
C ARG A 133 6.90 -26.07 15.48
N ILE A 134 7.66 -25.00 15.72
CA ILE A 134 7.13 -23.71 16.20
C ILE A 134 6.27 -23.07 15.11
N ALA A 135 6.75 -23.07 13.86
CA ALA A 135 5.98 -22.53 12.74
C ALA A 135 4.63 -23.26 12.56
N ARG A 136 4.58 -24.59 12.73
CA ARG A 136 3.33 -25.35 12.67
C ARG A 136 2.36 -25.05 13.82
N LEU A 137 2.87 -24.58 14.96
CA LEU A 137 2.04 -24.20 16.11
C LEU A 137 1.35 -22.86 15.90
N HIS A 138 2.01 -21.93 15.19
CA HIS A 138 1.58 -20.54 15.08
C HIS A 138 1.13 -20.12 13.67
N CYS A 139 1.53 -20.86 12.64
CA CYS A 139 1.27 -20.53 11.24
C CYS A 139 0.48 -21.66 10.56
N GLN A 140 -0.30 -21.25 9.58
CA GLN A 140 -1.04 -22.13 8.69
C GLN A 140 -0.54 -21.96 7.25
N GLU A 141 -0.81 -22.94 6.41
CA GLU A 141 -0.65 -22.76 4.96
C GLU A 141 -1.91 -22.12 4.41
N VAL A 142 -1.76 -20.93 3.83
CA VAL A 142 -2.86 -20.14 3.30
C VAL A 142 -2.73 -20.06 1.79
N HIS A 143 -3.72 -20.60 1.09
CA HIS A 143 -3.90 -20.45 -0.35
C HIS A 143 -4.82 -19.27 -0.61
N TYR A 144 -4.38 -18.36 -1.47
CA TYR A 144 -5.08 -17.11 -1.73
C TYR A 144 -5.06 -16.76 -3.21
N ASN A 145 -6.06 -15.99 -3.65
CA ASN A 145 -6.15 -15.50 -5.01
C ASN A 145 -5.81 -14.01 -5.09
N VAL A 146 -5.02 -13.62 -6.09
CA VAL A 146 -4.78 -12.22 -6.45
C VAL A 146 -5.02 -12.07 -7.95
N LYS A 147 -6.04 -11.29 -8.31
CA LYS A 147 -6.40 -11.00 -9.72
C LYS A 147 -6.52 -12.26 -10.60
N GLY A 148 -7.15 -13.32 -10.07
CA GLY A 148 -7.36 -14.58 -10.78
C GLY A 148 -6.23 -15.61 -10.63
N ASN A 149 -5.05 -15.22 -10.13
CA ASN A 149 -3.95 -16.14 -9.91
C ASN A 149 -3.94 -16.70 -8.48
N THR A 150 -3.72 -18.00 -8.34
CA THR A 150 -3.66 -18.67 -7.03
C THR A 150 -2.22 -18.79 -6.54
N TYR A 151 -2.02 -18.47 -5.27
CA TYR A 151 -0.74 -18.48 -4.58
C TYR A 151 -0.88 -19.18 -3.22
N PHE A 152 0.26 -19.49 -2.59
CA PHE A 152 0.30 -20.02 -1.23
C PHE A 152 1.37 -19.32 -0.39
N ALA A 153 1.11 -19.16 0.90
CA ALA A 153 2.01 -18.55 1.85
C ALA A 153 1.86 -19.15 3.26
N LEU A 154 2.86 -18.92 4.10
CA LEU A 154 2.69 -18.99 5.54
C LEU A 154 1.73 -17.89 5.96
N GLY A 155 0.64 -18.26 6.60
CA GLY A 155 -0.33 -17.36 7.19
C GLY A 155 -0.21 -17.34 8.70
N PHE A 156 -0.04 -16.17 9.28
CA PHE A 156 -0.19 -15.93 10.71
C PHE A 156 -1.50 -15.17 10.95
N ARG A 157 -2.39 -15.75 11.75
CA ARG A 157 -3.74 -15.22 11.94
C ARG A 157 -3.71 -13.96 12.83
N ASN A 158 -4.50 -12.95 12.48
CA ASN A 158 -4.68 -11.73 13.27
C ASN A 158 -6.05 -11.70 13.96
N ASP A 159 -6.25 -10.70 14.82
CA ASP A 159 -7.43 -10.62 15.70
C ASP A 159 -8.72 -10.31 14.92
N ALA A 160 -8.63 -9.53 13.83
CA ALA A 160 -9.68 -9.37 12.83
C ALA A 160 -9.99 -10.64 12.01
N GLY A 161 -9.29 -11.76 12.23
CA GLY A 161 -9.52 -13.03 11.54
C GLY A 161 -8.91 -13.11 10.13
N GLY A 162 -8.12 -12.11 9.72
CA GLY A 162 -7.28 -12.17 8.54
C GLY A 162 -5.92 -12.81 8.81
N TYR A 163 -5.04 -12.77 7.81
CA TYR A 163 -3.74 -13.42 7.83
C TYR A 163 -2.64 -12.47 7.35
N GLU A 164 -1.54 -12.44 8.09
CA GLU A 164 -0.24 -11.98 7.58
C GLU A 164 0.38 -13.09 6.75
N LEU A 165 0.70 -12.79 5.49
CA LEU A 165 1.13 -13.74 4.47
C LEU A 165 2.62 -13.57 4.15
N ARG A 166 3.38 -14.67 4.23
CA ARG A 166 4.79 -14.73 3.86
C ARG A 166 5.16 -15.96 3.03
N ASN A 167 5.87 -15.74 1.94
CA ASN A 167 6.65 -16.76 1.25
C ASN A 167 7.96 -16.15 0.73
N LYS A 168 8.72 -16.91 -0.07
CA LYS A 168 10.00 -16.46 -0.64
C LYS A 168 9.87 -15.21 -1.52
N TYR A 169 8.75 -15.06 -2.22
CA TYR A 169 8.55 -14.04 -3.26
C TYR A 169 7.62 -12.91 -2.84
N PHE A 170 6.89 -13.07 -1.73
CA PHE A 170 5.80 -12.18 -1.35
C PHE A 170 5.75 -11.93 0.16
N LYS A 171 5.38 -10.69 0.51
CA LYS A 171 4.96 -10.24 1.84
C LYS A 171 3.67 -9.45 1.68
N GLY A 172 2.63 -9.82 2.40
CA GLY A 172 1.37 -9.08 2.41
C GLY A 172 0.43 -9.59 3.48
N CYS A 173 -0.84 -9.24 3.38
CA CYS A 173 -1.86 -9.63 4.36
C CYS A 173 -3.24 -9.67 3.69
N THR A 174 -4.15 -10.50 4.20
CA THR A 174 -5.56 -10.55 3.73
C THR A 174 -6.42 -9.49 4.41
N SER A 175 -6.09 -9.15 5.66
CA SER A 175 -6.62 -8.00 6.41
C SER A 175 -5.48 -7.44 7.26
N LYS A 176 -5.44 -6.12 7.43
CA LYS A 176 -4.44 -5.46 8.29
C LYS A 176 -5.02 -5.33 9.69
N ASP A 177 -4.44 -6.04 10.64
CA ASP A 177 -4.75 -5.89 12.05
C ASP A 177 -3.60 -6.40 12.92
N ILE A 178 -3.66 -6.09 14.21
CA ILE A 178 -2.74 -6.62 15.22
C ILE A 178 -3.09 -8.08 15.56
N THR A 179 -2.10 -8.81 16.09
CA THR A 179 -2.34 -10.10 16.74
C THR A 179 -1.95 -9.99 18.20
N PHE A 180 -2.91 -10.23 19.09
CA PHE A 180 -2.66 -10.25 20.52
C PHE A 180 -2.37 -11.67 21.01
N VAL A 181 -1.15 -11.92 21.48
CA VAL A 181 -0.80 -13.18 22.15
C VAL A 181 -0.74 -12.92 23.65
N LYS A 182 -1.74 -13.40 24.39
CA LYS A 182 -1.81 -13.25 25.85
C LYS A 182 -0.81 -14.19 26.52
N ALA A 183 0.41 -13.71 26.74
CA ALA A 183 1.50 -14.49 27.34
C ALA A 183 1.47 -14.55 28.89
N GLY A 184 0.41 -14.01 29.53
CA GLY A 184 0.30 -13.98 31.00
C GLY A 184 1.38 -13.14 31.69
N ARG A 185 1.91 -12.13 31.01
CA ARG A 185 2.98 -11.24 31.49
C ARG A 185 2.56 -9.78 31.26
N ASP A 186 2.94 -8.86 32.15
CA ASP A 186 2.70 -7.40 32.03
C ASP A 186 3.58 -6.72 30.95
N THR A 187 4.10 -7.49 29.99
CA THR A 187 5.04 -7.01 28.96
C THR A 187 4.49 -7.27 27.56
N CYS A 188 4.39 -6.22 26.74
CA CYS A 188 4.07 -6.34 25.31
C CYS A 188 5.29 -6.88 24.55
N GLN A 189 5.11 -7.93 23.74
CA GLN A 189 6.16 -8.48 22.87
C GLN A 189 5.90 -8.08 21.43
N LEU A 190 6.78 -7.24 20.88
CA LEU A 190 6.70 -6.76 19.51
C LEU A 190 7.58 -7.64 18.62
N TYR A 191 6.95 -8.48 17.79
CA TYR A 191 7.67 -9.34 16.85
C TYR A 191 7.83 -8.60 15.51
N TYR A 192 9.00 -7.99 15.29
CA TYR A 192 9.38 -7.48 13.98
C TYR A 192 10.38 -8.44 13.34
N THR A 193 10.14 -8.81 12.09
CA THR A 193 11.13 -9.53 11.28
C THR A 193 12.14 -8.51 10.75
N ARG A 194 13.39 -8.57 11.26
CA ARG A 194 14.52 -7.86 10.65
C ARG A 194 14.71 -8.39 9.23
N VAL A 195 14.87 -7.44 8.30
CA VAL A 195 14.95 -7.67 6.85
C VAL A 195 16.14 -8.56 6.54
#